data_AF-A0A4R4V3I7-F1
#
_entry.id   AF-A0A4R4V3I7-F1
#
_cell.length_a   1.000
_cell.length_b   1.000
_cell.length_c   1.000
_cell.angle_alpha   90.00
_cell.angle_beta   90.00
_cell.angle_gamma   90.00
#
_symmetry.space_group_name_H-M   'P 1'
#
loop_
_entity.id
_entity.type
_entity.pdbx_description
1 polymer ?
#
loop_
_entity_poly.entity_id
_entity_poly.type
_entity_poly.pdbx_seq_one_letter_code
_entity_poly.pdbx_strand_id
1 'polypeptide(L)'
;MSWNDFHQRQQALAEVLDSARRDLTAAFDTVPSPFRDTDELLAALHHKWMQQLTGRVEVALIDTENGPHDDRVKAVTMAWRRTAGANPGLRAALDVHSANPALSAATEREHRLLAIAAGLADEHEPPREVARIGRTFVQLLRATPITKRDDRPSPLRKLIPSL
;
A
#
# COMPACT_ATOMS: atom_id res chain seq x y z
N MET A 1 17.30 -18.99 -8.39
CA MET A 1 15.90 -19.46 -8.45
C MET A 1 15.62 -19.88 -9.87
N SER A 2 15.08 -21.08 -10.04
CA SER A 2 14.54 -21.52 -11.32
C SER A 2 13.22 -20.80 -11.61
N TRP A 3 12.82 -20.75 -12.88
CA TRP A 3 11.50 -20.28 -13.29
C TRP A 3 10.37 -21.02 -12.56
N ASN A 4 10.56 -22.32 -12.30
CA ASN A 4 9.61 -23.15 -11.58
C ASN A 4 9.45 -22.70 -10.12
N ASP A 5 10.55 -22.36 -9.44
CA ASP A 5 10.54 -21.90 -8.04
C ASP A 5 9.73 -20.61 -7.89
N PHE A 6 9.84 -19.70 -8.87
CA PHE A 6 9.09 -18.45 -8.88
C PHE A 6 7.58 -18.70 -9.01
N HIS A 7 7.16 -19.57 -9.94
CA HIS A 7 5.75 -19.90 -10.13
C HIS A 7 5.15 -20.61 -8.92
N GLN A 8 5.87 -21.55 -8.32
CA GLN A 8 5.42 -22.25 -7.10
C GLN A 8 5.21 -21.27 -5.94
N ARG A 9 6.15 -20.33 -5.73
CA ARG A 9 5.98 -19.28 -4.71
C ARG A 9 4.76 -18.41 -4.97
N GLN A 10 4.54 -18.00 -6.22
CA GLN A 10 3.40 -17.15 -6.56
C GLN A 10 2.06 -17.88 -6.38
N GLN A 11 2.01 -19.17 -6.71
CA GLN A 11 0.83 -20.01 -6.47
C GLN A 11 0.55 -20.16 -4.97
N ALA A 12 1.56 -20.51 -4.17
CA ALA A 12 1.42 -20.64 -2.72
C ALA A 12 0.94 -19.34 -2.06
N LEU A 13 1.44 -18.17 -2.50
CA LEU A 13 0.93 -16.87 -2.02
C LEU A 13 -0.55 -16.66 -2.39
N ALA A 14 -0.98 -17.05 -3.58
CA ALA A 14 -2.37 -16.91 -4.00
C ALA A 14 -3.30 -17.80 -3.17
N GLU A 15 -2.88 -19.04 -2.88
CA GLU A 15 -3.63 -19.99 -2.06
C GLU A 15 -3.80 -19.51 -0.61
N VAL A 16 -2.71 -19.01 0.01
CA VAL A 16 -2.78 -18.40 1.36
C VAL A 16 -3.74 -17.22 1.36
N LEU A 17 -3.69 -16.34 0.37
CA LEU A 17 -4.55 -15.17 0.30
C LEU A 17 -6.03 -15.51 0.05
N ASP A 18 -6.33 -16.56 -0.72
CA ASP A 18 -7.71 -17.04 -0.85
C ASP A 18 -8.21 -17.73 0.43
N SER A 19 -7.35 -18.48 1.12
CA SER A 19 -7.68 -19.05 2.43
C SER A 19 -7.95 -17.94 3.47
N ALA A 20 -7.09 -16.92 3.49
CA ALA A 20 -7.18 -15.78 4.39
C ALA A 20 -8.47 -14.95 4.21
N ARG A 21 -9.10 -15.04 3.04
CA ARG A 21 -10.41 -14.41 2.78
C ARG A 21 -11.54 -15.12 3.54
N ARG A 22 -11.40 -16.42 3.81
CA ARG A 22 -12.37 -17.21 4.61
C ARG A 22 -12.06 -17.10 6.09
N ASP A 23 -10.80 -17.35 6.46
CA ASP A 23 -10.31 -17.28 7.82
C ASP A 23 -8.85 -16.84 7.81
N LEU A 24 -8.60 -15.62 8.28
CA LEU A 24 -7.27 -15.03 8.26
C LEU A 24 -6.32 -15.67 9.26
N THR A 25 -6.82 -16.19 10.38
CA THR A 25 -5.95 -16.82 11.39
C THR A 25 -5.55 -18.21 10.90
N ALA A 26 -6.54 -19.01 10.49
CA ALA A 26 -6.31 -20.37 10.01
C ALA A 26 -5.43 -20.43 8.75
N ALA A 27 -5.45 -19.39 7.92
CA ALA A 27 -4.61 -19.31 6.73
C ALA A 27 -3.09 -19.27 7.02
N PHE A 28 -2.69 -18.95 8.25
CA PHE A 28 -1.30 -18.90 8.69
C PHE A 28 -0.91 -20.01 9.69
N ASP A 29 -1.85 -20.91 10.05
CA ASP A 29 -1.58 -22.07 10.91
C ASP A 29 -0.61 -23.06 10.25
N THR A 30 -0.67 -23.14 8.91
CA THR A 30 0.24 -23.97 8.11
C THR A 30 0.97 -23.12 7.09
N VAL A 31 2.29 -23.23 7.07
CA VAL A 31 3.14 -22.57 6.07
C VAL A 31 3.23 -23.47 4.83
N PRO A 32 2.75 -23.04 3.65
CA PRO A 32 2.84 -23.85 2.45
C PRO A 32 4.26 -23.90 1.90
N SER A 33 4.64 -25.04 1.33
CA SER A 33 5.83 -25.14 0.48
C SER A 33 5.73 -24.13 -0.68
N PRO A 34 6.81 -23.44 -1.07
CA PRO A 34 8.20 -23.63 -0.65
C PRO A 34 8.67 -22.65 0.45
N PHE A 35 7.77 -22.06 1.23
CA PHE A 35 8.17 -21.18 2.35
C PHE A 35 8.65 -22.03 3.52
N ARG A 36 9.76 -21.63 4.15
CA ARG A 36 10.32 -22.37 5.30
C ARG A 36 9.53 -22.14 6.57
N ASP A 37 9.04 -20.92 6.76
CA ASP A 37 8.38 -20.45 7.97
C ASP A 37 7.43 -19.28 7.66
N THR A 38 6.65 -18.89 8.67
CA THR A 38 5.70 -17.79 8.59
C THR A 38 6.39 -16.45 8.31
N ASP A 39 7.62 -16.26 8.79
CA ASP A 39 8.38 -15.04 8.60
C ASP A 39 8.77 -14.86 7.12
N GLU A 40 9.20 -15.93 6.46
CA GLU A 40 9.50 -15.93 5.03
C GLU A 40 8.24 -15.68 4.19
N LEU A 41 7.11 -16.29 4.58
CA LEU A 41 5.82 -16.05 3.94
C LEU A 41 5.39 -14.58 4.08
N LEU A 42 5.48 -14.02 5.28
CA LEU A 42 5.15 -12.62 5.57
C LEU A 42 6.07 -11.65 4.81
N ALA A 43 7.38 -11.94 4.75
CA ALA A 43 8.33 -11.16 3.96
C ALA A 43 7.96 -11.17 2.47
N ALA A 44 7.56 -12.33 1.93
CA ALA A 44 7.12 -12.46 0.54
C ALA A 44 5.79 -11.72 0.26
N LEU A 45 4.83 -11.79 1.18
CA LEU A 45 3.59 -11.02 1.12
C LEU A 45 3.88 -9.51 1.15
N HIS A 46 4.73 -9.04 2.04
CA HIS A 46 5.11 -7.63 2.10
C HIS A 46 5.89 -7.18 0.86
N HIS A 47 6.72 -8.06 0.29
CA HIS A 47 7.38 -7.77 -0.98
C HIS A 47 6.36 -7.58 -2.11
N LYS A 48 5.38 -8.49 -2.23
CA LYS A 48 4.27 -8.35 -3.18
C LYS A 48 3.49 -7.05 -2.99
N TRP A 49 3.21 -6.68 -1.74
CA TRP A 49 2.57 -5.40 -1.40
C TRP A 49 3.39 -4.20 -1.89
N MET A 50 4.69 -4.16 -1.57
CA MET A 50 5.57 -3.07 -2.00
C MET A 50 5.65 -2.94 -3.52
N GLN A 51 5.78 -4.05 -4.25
CA GLN A 51 5.78 -4.02 -5.72
C GLN A 51 4.51 -3.39 -6.29
N GLN A 52 3.35 -3.78 -5.76
CA GLN A 52 2.06 -3.25 -6.20
C GLN A 52 1.80 -1.79 -5.79
N LEU A 53 2.31 -1.40 -4.62
CA LEU A 53 2.18 -0.06 -4.07
C LEU A 53 3.08 0.92 -4.82
N THR A 54 4.36 0.61 -4.95
CA THR A 54 5.35 1.46 -5.64
C THR A 54 4.90 1.78 -7.05
N GLY A 55 4.54 0.78 -7.85
CA GLY A 55 4.09 1.03 -9.24
C GLY A 55 2.82 1.89 -9.31
N ARG A 56 1.88 1.77 -8.36
CA ARG A 56 0.69 2.63 -8.31
C ARG A 56 1.00 4.05 -7.85
N VAL A 57 1.95 4.21 -6.94
CA VAL A 57 2.41 5.51 -6.47
C VAL A 57 3.15 6.24 -7.59
N GLU A 58 4.07 5.57 -8.27
CA GLU A 58 4.81 6.13 -9.41
C GLU A 58 3.85 6.64 -10.49
N VAL A 59 2.89 5.81 -10.92
CA VAL A 59 1.87 6.22 -11.90
C VAL A 59 1.03 7.40 -11.40
N ALA A 60 0.63 7.39 -10.12
CA ALA A 60 -0.17 8.47 -9.57
C ALA A 60 0.58 9.80 -9.46
N LEU A 61 1.92 9.77 -9.37
CA LEU A 61 2.74 10.97 -9.23
C LEU A 61 3.04 11.67 -10.56
N ILE A 62 2.99 10.96 -11.70
CA ILE A 62 3.21 11.53 -13.04
C ILE A 62 2.33 12.77 -13.28
N ASP A 63 1.07 12.70 -12.88
CA ASP A 63 0.11 13.81 -13.08
C ASP A 63 0.28 14.96 -12.07
N THR A 64 1.18 14.82 -11.09
CA THR A 64 1.36 15.77 -9.98
C THR A 64 2.70 16.51 -10.01
N GLU A 65 3.59 16.22 -10.96
CA GLU A 65 4.96 16.76 -10.97
C GLU A 65 5.02 18.30 -10.95
N ASN A 66 4.04 18.96 -11.55
CA ASN A 66 3.92 20.43 -11.60
C ASN A 66 2.79 21.00 -10.73
N GLY A 67 2.17 20.15 -9.89
CA GLY A 67 1.00 20.51 -9.08
C GLY A 67 1.38 20.94 -7.65
N PRO A 68 0.45 21.59 -6.92
CA PRO A 68 0.58 21.84 -5.48
C PRO A 68 0.88 20.57 -4.66
N HIS A 69 1.54 20.75 -3.52
CA HIS A 69 1.87 19.66 -2.60
C HIS A 69 0.65 18.81 -2.18
N ASP A 70 -0.51 19.46 -1.96
CA ASP A 70 -1.76 18.78 -1.62
C ASP A 70 -2.21 17.75 -2.67
N ASP A 71 -1.82 17.94 -3.93
CA ASP A 71 -2.15 17.00 -5.00
C ASP A 71 -1.32 15.73 -4.92
N ARG A 72 -0.05 15.81 -4.47
CA ARG A 72 0.77 14.62 -4.17
C ARG A 72 0.20 13.82 -3.01
N VAL A 73 -0.17 14.48 -1.91
CA VAL A 73 -0.79 13.82 -0.75
C VAL A 73 -2.06 13.09 -1.17
N LYS A 74 -2.93 13.72 -1.97
CA LYS A 74 -4.14 13.09 -2.51
C LYS A 74 -3.82 11.92 -3.45
N ALA A 75 -2.85 12.08 -4.36
CA ALA A 75 -2.46 11.04 -5.30
C ALA A 75 -1.93 9.79 -4.58
N VAL A 76 -1.03 9.96 -3.61
CA VAL A 76 -0.48 8.86 -2.81
C VAL A 76 -1.56 8.22 -1.94
N THR A 77 -2.44 9.02 -1.33
CA THR A 77 -3.61 8.52 -0.58
C THR A 77 -4.48 7.61 -1.44
N MET A 78 -4.81 8.05 -2.66
CA MET A 78 -5.64 7.29 -3.58
C MET A 78 -4.92 6.05 -4.10
N ALA A 79 -3.61 6.14 -4.38
CA ALA A 79 -2.79 4.99 -4.77
C ALA A 79 -2.79 3.93 -3.67
N TRP A 80 -2.46 4.29 -2.43
CA TRP A 80 -2.45 3.37 -1.29
C TRP A 80 -3.81 2.69 -1.09
N ARG A 81 -4.90 3.47 -1.10
CA ARG A 81 -6.27 2.95 -0.95
C ARG A 81 -6.69 2.04 -2.08
N ARG A 82 -6.33 2.35 -3.34
CA ARG A 82 -6.58 1.47 -4.49
C ARG A 82 -5.78 0.18 -4.39
N THR A 83 -4.52 0.22 -3.94
CA THR A 83 -3.71 -0.98 -3.70
C THR A 83 -4.33 -1.86 -2.64
N ALA A 84 -4.73 -1.27 -1.51
CA ALA A 84 -5.39 -1.99 -0.40
C ALA A 84 -6.74 -2.58 -0.84
N GLY A 85 -7.57 -1.79 -1.53
CA GLY A 85 -8.88 -2.23 -2.03
C GLY A 85 -8.79 -3.32 -3.10
N ALA A 86 -7.74 -3.33 -3.93
CA ALA A 86 -7.50 -4.39 -4.90
C ALA A 86 -6.92 -5.68 -4.27
N ASN A 87 -6.34 -5.60 -3.07
CA ASN A 87 -5.71 -6.73 -2.39
C ASN A 87 -6.13 -6.79 -0.90
N PRO A 88 -7.44 -6.93 -0.60
CA PRO A 88 -7.94 -6.80 0.77
C PRO A 88 -7.37 -7.88 1.71
N GLY A 89 -7.27 -9.14 1.24
CA GLY A 89 -6.67 -10.23 2.03
C GLY A 89 -5.18 -10.02 2.31
N LEU A 90 -4.43 -9.46 1.35
CA LEU A 90 -3.01 -9.14 1.53
C LEU A 90 -2.81 -8.03 2.57
N ARG A 91 -3.57 -6.94 2.45
CA ARG A 91 -3.51 -5.84 3.41
C ARG A 91 -3.89 -6.32 4.82
N ALA A 92 -4.98 -7.08 4.94
CA ALA A 92 -5.44 -7.63 6.21
C ALA A 92 -4.39 -8.56 6.85
N ALA A 93 -3.76 -9.43 6.06
CA ALA A 93 -2.70 -10.31 6.55
C ALA A 93 -1.50 -9.54 7.12
N LEU A 94 -1.04 -8.50 6.42
CA LEU A 94 0.04 -7.64 6.91
C LEU A 94 -0.37 -6.84 8.14
N ASP A 95 -1.65 -6.47 8.26
CA ASP A 95 -2.15 -5.71 9.40
C ASP A 95 -2.25 -6.54 10.69
N VAL A 96 -2.80 -7.75 10.60
CA VAL A 96 -2.85 -8.68 11.76
C VAL A 96 -1.45 -9.02 12.25
N HIS A 97 -0.49 -9.18 11.33
CA HIS A 97 0.88 -9.53 11.66
C HIS A 97 1.81 -8.31 11.82
N SER A 98 1.27 -7.09 11.93
CA SER A 98 2.05 -5.85 11.97
C SER A 98 3.07 -5.77 13.12
N ALA A 99 2.85 -6.53 14.20
CA ALA A 99 3.77 -6.64 15.33
C ALA A 99 4.87 -7.70 15.15
N ASN A 100 4.83 -8.51 14.08
CA ASN A 100 5.85 -9.53 13.82
C ASN A 100 7.20 -8.85 13.48
N PRO A 101 8.30 -9.14 14.20
CA PRO A 101 9.63 -8.57 13.95
C PRO A 101 10.13 -8.74 12.50
N ALA A 102 9.76 -9.82 11.82
CA ALA A 102 10.14 -10.07 10.43
C ALA A 102 9.62 -9.00 9.46
N LEU A 103 8.52 -8.32 9.81
CA LEU A 103 7.95 -7.22 9.02
C LEU A 103 8.56 -5.87 9.36
N SER A 104 9.23 -5.70 10.51
CA SER A 104 9.66 -4.40 11.02
C SER A 104 10.43 -3.56 9.98
N ALA A 105 11.49 -4.12 9.41
CA ALA A 105 12.30 -3.43 8.42
C ALA A 105 11.55 -3.16 7.10
N ALA A 106 10.63 -4.04 6.71
CA ALA A 106 9.84 -3.89 5.49
C ALA A 106 8.78 -2.79 5.65
N THR A 107 8.10 -2.77 6.79
CA THR A 107 7.12 -1.74 7.15
C THR A 107 7.77 -0.37 7.33
N GLU A 108 8.98 -0.31 7.88
CA GLU A 108 9.75 0.95 7.94
C GLU A 108 10.05 1.50 6.53
N ARG A 109 10.42 0.63 5.58
CA ARG A 109 10.61 1.02 4.17
C ARG A 109 9.31 1.50 3.52
N GLU A 110 8.18 0.82 3.76
CA GLU A 110 6.87 1.28 3.29
C GLU A 110 6.57 2.69 3.79
N HIS A 111 6.75 2.94 5.09
CA HIS A 111 6.50 4.25 5.67
C HIS A 111 7.37 5.35 5.05
N ARG A 112 8.67 5.07 4.86
CA ARG A 112 9.56 6.04 4.21
C ARG A 112 9.12 6.37 2.79
N LEU A 113 8.81 5.33 2.00
CA LEU A 113 8.31 5.51 0.63
C LEU A 113 7.09 6.42 0.62
N LEU A 114 6.12 6.19 1.50
CA LEU A 114 4.89 6.97 1.52
C LEU A 114 5.10 8.41 1.97
N ALA A 115 5.98 8.65 2.96
CA ALA A 115 6.28 10.00 3.42
C ALA A 115 6.94 10.83 2.32
N ILE A 116 7.98 10.28 1.68
CA ILE A 116 8.73 10.95 0.61
C ILE A 116 7.83 11.14 -0.62
N ALA A 117 7.11 10.10 -1.05
CA ALA A 117 6.22 10.18 -2.21
C ALA A 117 5.11 11.22 -2.02
N ALA A 118 4.56 11.33 -0.81
CA ALA A 118 3.56 12.34 -0.49
C ALA A 118 4.17 13.75 -0.34
N GLY A 119 5.51 13.87 -0.32
CA GLY A 119 6.26 15.10 -0.08
C GLY A 119 6.25 15.56 1.39
N LEU A 120 5.85 14.69 2.31
CA LEU A 120 5.72 15.00 3.75
C LEU A 120 7.07 14.99 4.48
N ALA A 121 8.11 14.50 3.82
CA ALA A 121 9.48 14.42 4.29
C ALA A 121 10.43 14.47 3.09
N ASP A 122 11.63 15.00 3.31
CA ASP A 122 12.72 14.99 2.33
C ASP A 122 13.55 13.69 2.43
N GLU A 123 14.19 13.29 1.33
CA GLU A 123 15.07 12.12 1.28
C GLU A 123 16.35 12.28 2.12
N HIS A 124 16.77 13.52 2.38
CA HIS A 124 17.96 13.85 3.18
C HIS A 124 17.68 13.85 4.69
N GLU A 125 16.41 13.77 5.10
CA GLU A 125 16.05 13.67 6.51
C GLU A 125 16.48 12.32 7.12
N PRO A 126 16.70 12.25 8.44
CA PRO A 126 17.06 11.00 9.10
C PRO A 126 16.03 9.89 8.81
N PRO A 127 16.43 8.68 8.36
CA PRO A 127 15.49 7.64 7.93
C PRO A 127 14.42 7.25 8.95
N ARG A 128 14.76 7.32 10.25
CA ARG A 128 13.83 7.05 11.35
C ARG A 128 12.73 8.11 11.47
N GLU A 129 13.06 9.37 11.16
CA GLU A 129 12.13 10.49 11.20
C GLU A 129 11.14 10.40 10.03
N VAL A 130 11.66 10.17 8.82
CA VAL A 130 10.85 9.90 7.62
C VAL A 130 9.89 8.73 7.86
N ALA A 131 10.37 7.63 8.47
CA ALA A 131 9.53 6.48 8.80
C ALA A 131 8.44 6.81 9.84
N ARG A 132 8.72 7.71 10.80
CA ARG A 132 7.77 8.16 11.81
C ARG A 132 6.65 9.00 11.19
N ILE A 133 6.98 9.90 10.28
CA ILE A 133 6.03 10.70 9.50
C ILE A 133 5.15 9.77 8.67
N GLY A 134 5.77 8.84 7.91
CA GLY A 134 5.06 7.87 7.09
C GLY A 134 4.12 6.95 7.87
N ARG A 135 4.54 6.49 9.06
CA ARG A 135 3.68 5.72 9.97
C ARG A 135 2.44 6.51 10.39
N THR A 136 2.64 7.79 10.74
CA THR A 136 1.54 8.69 11.13
C THR A 136 0.57 8.89 9.96
N PHE A 137 1.11 9.08 8.75
CA PHE A 137 0.31 9.17 7.53
C PHE A 137 -0.51 7.89 7.28
N VAL A 138 0.09 6.71 7.37
CA VAL A 138 -0.63 5.42 7.23
C VAL A 138 -1.72 5.24 8.28
N GLN A 139 -1.48 5.65 9.53
CA GLN A 139 -2.51 5.62 10.58
C GLN A 139 -3.72 6.50 10.21
N LEU A 140 -3.49 7.69 9.66
CA LEU A 140 -4.56 8.58 9.18
C LEU A 140 -5.33 7.97 7.99
N LEU A 141 -4.61 7.35 7.05
CA LEU A 141 -5.21 6.67 5.90
C LEU A 141 -6.17 5.54 6.31
N ARG A 142 -5.84 4.82 7.38
CA ARG A 142 -6.66 3.74 7.95
C ARG A 142 -7.84 4.28 8.77
N ALA A 143 -7.61 5.34 9.55
CA ALA A 143 -8.61 5.92 10.43
C ALA A 143 -9.71 6.67 9.66
N THR A 144 -9.42 7.11 8.43
CA THR A 144 -10.35 7.90 7.61
C THR A 144 -10.92 7.04 6.49
N PRO A 145 -12.21 6.63 6.56
CA PRO A 145 -12.89 6.00 5.43
C PRO A 145 -12.94 6.97 4.23
N ILE A 146 -13.03 6.44 3.01
CA ILE A 146 -13.29 7.28 1.84
C ILE A 146 -14.72 7.80 1.94
N THR A 147 -14.91 9.01 2.48
CA THR A 147 -16.19 9.70 2.36
C THR A 147 -16.36 10.08 0.90
N LYS A 148 -17.38 9.54 0.24
CA LYS A 148 -17.73 9.83 -1.16
C LYS A 148 -18.21 11.29 -1.32
N ARG A 149 -17.27 12.24 -1.27
CA ARG A 149 -17.47 13.69 -1.34
C ARG A 149 -16.22 14.21 -2.09
N ASP A 150 -16.20 14.49 -3.39
CA ASP A 150 -17.14 15.15 -4.29
C ASP A 150 -17.11 14.50 -5.69
N ASP A 151 -18.25 13.97 -6.14
CA ASP A 151 -18.56 13.74 -7.57
C ASP A 151 -19.66 14.72 -8.04
N ARG A 152 -19.73 15.91 -7.43
CA ARG A 152 -20.64 16.95 -7.94
C ARG A 152 -19.89 17.74 -9.01
N PRO A 153 -20.29 17.66 -10.29
CA PRO A 153 -19.78 18.60 -11.29
C PRO A 153 -20.16 20.01 -10.84
N SER A 154 -19.16 20.88 -10.75
CA SER A 154 -19.34 22.30 -10.41
C SER A 154 -20.31 22.94 -11.40
N PRO A 155 -21.46 23.52 -10.98
CA PRO A 155 -22.46 24.08 -11.88
C PRO A 155 -22.10 25.50 -12.34
N LEU A 156 -20.82 25.78 -12.61
CA LEU A 156 -20.33 27.10 -13.02
C LEU A 156 -19.87 27.14 -14.49
N ARG A 157 -20.64 26.49 -15.37
CA ARG A 157 -20.43 26.61 -16.83
C ARG A 157 -21.74 26.88 -17.57
N LYS A 158 -22.48 27.91 -17.14
CA LYS A 158 -23.56 28.51 -17.94
C LYS A 158 -23.74 30.00 -17.60
N LEU A 159 -22.74 30.83 -17.87
CA LEU A 159 -22.95 32.27 -18.09
C LEU A 159 -21.90 32.76 -19.10
N ILE A 160 -22.16 32.49 -20.39
CA ILE A 160 -21.77 33.41 -21.45
C ILE A 160 -23.08 33.78 -22.13
N PRO A 161 -23.57 35.03 -22.00
CA PRO A 161 -24.65 35.52 -22.84
C PRO A 161 -24.12 35.64 -24.26
N SER A 162 -24.80 35.00 -25.20
CA SER A 162 -24.58 35.26 -26.62
C SER A 162 -24.99 36.70 -26.93
N LEU A 163 -24.07 37.48 -27.48
CA LEU A 163 -24.34 38.67 -28.30
C LEU A 163 -23.55 38.53 -29.59
#